data_AF-A0A932RIY3-F1
#
_entry.id   AF-A0A932RIY3-F1
#
_cell.length_a   1.000
_cell.length_b   1.000
_cell.length_c   1.000
_cell.angle_alpha   90.00
_cell.angle_beta   90.00
_cell.angle_gamma   90.00
#
_symmetry.space_group_name_H-M   'P 1'
#
loop_
_entity.id
_entity.type
_entity.pdbx_description
1 polymer ?
#
loop_
_entity_poly.entity_id
_entity_poly.type
_entity_poly.pdbx_seq_one_letter_code
_entity_poly.pdbx_strand_id
1 'polypeptide(L)'
;MPEVQLTAQGKATKYENLFALQVAGLAEVLVLEGGKRAEELKRTLNVLNKNLKVTGNLHPSHVNRPPGLTVDEFQVVNLKDVK
;
A
#
# COMPACT_ATOMS: atom_id res chain seq x y z
N MET A 1 -0.96 17.15 -13.21
CA MET A 1 -2.02 16.11 -13.28
C MET A 1 -2.75 16.13 -11.96
N PRO A 2 -4.08 15.93 -11.91
CA PRO A 2 -4.79 15.85 -10.63
C PRO A 2 -4.25 14.66 -9.83
N GLU A 3 -3.98 14.87 -8.55
CA GLU A 3 -3.61 13.79 -7.62
C GLU A 3 -4.87 12.95 -7.34
N VAL A 4 -4.83 11.66 -7.67
CA VAL A 4 -5.95 10.75 -7.42
C VAL A 4 -5.77 10.17 -6.02
N GLN A 5 -6.62 10.57 -5.09
CA GLN A 5 -6.68 9.93 -3.78
C GLN A 5 -7.53 8.66 -3.85
N LEU A 6 -7.03 7.56 -3.29
CA LEU A 6 -7.75 6.30 -3.24
C LEU A 6 -7.51 5.55 -1.94
N THR A 7 -8.38 4.59 -1.67
CA THR A 7 -8.19 3.59 -0.62
C THR A 7 -8.00 2.22 -1.27
N ALA A 8 -6.83 1.63 -1.07
CA ALA A 8 -6.50 0.30 -1.55
C ALA A 8 -6.51 -0.71 -0.38
N GLN A 9 -7.07 -1.88 -0.61
CA GLN A 9 -7.01 -2.99 0.34
C GLN A 9 -6.26 -4.16 -0.30
N GLY A 10 -5.24 -4.67 0.39
CA GLY A 10 -4.42 -5.74 -0.15
C GLY A 10 -3.48 -6.34 0.89
N LYS A 11 -2.71 -7.33 0.48
CA LYS A 11 -1.71 -7.96 1.34
C LYS A 11 -0.42 -7.16 1.32
N ALA A 12 0.10 -6.80 2.49
CA ALA A 12 1.41 -6.20 2.63
C ALA A 12 2.50 -7.19 2.23
N THR A 13 3.37 -6.78 1.32
CA THR A 13 4.45 -7.58 0.78
C THR A 13 5.71 -6.75 0.58
N LYS A 14 6.78 -7.39 0.10
CA LYS A 14 7.98 -6.70 -0.41
C LYS A 14 8.07 -6.88 -1.92
N TYR A 15 8.48 -5.81 -2.61
CA TYR A 15 8.82 -5.81 -4.03
C TYR A 15 10.20 -5.15 -4.18
N GLU A 16 11.21 -5.89 -4.64
CA GLU A 16 12.57 -5.36 -4.85
C GLU A 16 13.11 -4.54 -3.65
N ASN A 17 12.91 -5.05 -2.43
CA ASN A 17 13.22 -4.42 -1.13
C ASN A 17 12.35 -3.22 -0.73
N LEU A 18 11.39 -2.81 -1.55
CA LEU A 18 10.39 -1.80 -1.22
C LEU A 18 9.19 -2.42 -0.51
N PHE A 19 8.57 -1.65 0.36
CA PHE A 19 7.31 -2.02 1.00
C PHE A 19 6.18 -1.84 -0.01
N ALA A 20 5.34 -2.85 -0.20
CA ALA A 20 4.33 -2.85 -1.25
C ALA A 20 3.01 -3.47 -0.78
N LEU A 21 1.94 -3.15 -1.51
CA LEU A 21 0.60 -3.68 -1.30
C LEU A 21 0.18 -4.48 -2.53
N GLN A 22 -0.04 -5.79 -2.35
CA GLN A 22 -0.61 -6.65 -3.37
C GLN A 22 -2.13 -6.62 -3.27
N VAL A 23 -2.78 -5.94 -4.20
CA VAL A 23 -4.24 -5.79 -4.29
C VAL A 23 -4.79 -6.85 -5.24
N ALA A 24 -5.83 -7.58 -4.82
CA ALA A 24 -6.47 -8.55 -5.69
C ALA A 24 -7.14 -7.85 -6.88
N GLY A 25 -6.89 -8.35 -8.10
CA GLY A 25 -7.44 -7.77 -9.34
C GLY A 25 -6.58 -6.67 -9.97
N LEU A 26 -5.48 -6.24 -9.33
CA LEU A 26 -4.45 -5.45 -9.98
C LEU A 26 -3.35 -6.36 -10.52
N ALA A 27 -2.87 -6.09 -11.73
CA ALA A 27 -1.76 -6.82 -12.35
C ALA A 27 -0.42 -6.50 -11.65
N GLU A 28 -0.28 -5.29 -11.15
CA GLU A 28 0.92 -4.80 -10.46
C GLU A 28 0.66 -4.53 -8.98
N VAL A 29 1.73 -4.57 -8.19
CA VAL A 29 1.70 -4.14 -6.78
C VAL A 29 1.72 -2.61 -6.69
N LEU A 30 1.16 -2.07 -5.61
CA LEU A 30 1.33 -0.65 -5.27
C LEU A 30 2.51 -0.49 -4.33
N VAL A 31 3.50 0.33 -4.71
CA VAL A 31 4.62 0.64 -3.81
C VAL A 31 4.13 1.62 -2.75
N LEU A 32 4.30 1.28 -1.47
CA LEU A 32 3.90 2.14 -0.35
C LEU A 32 5.06 3.08 0.00
N GLU A 33 4.98 4.33 -0.48
CA GLU A 33 6.06 5.31 -0.36
C GLU A 33 5.52 6.73 -0.11
N GLY A 34 6.13 7.43 0.83
CA GLY A 34 5.73 8.79 1.20
C GLY A 34 4.40 8.85 1.95
N GLY A 35 3.90 10.08 2.15
CA GLY A 35 2.72 10.32 2.98
C GLY A 35 3.02 10.43 4.47
N LYS A 36 2.06 10.98 5.22
CA LYS A 36 2.23 11.35 6.63
C LYS A 36 2.53 10.18 7.58
N ARG A 37 2.18 8.94 7.21
CA ARG A 37 2.31 7.74 8.04
C ARG A 37 3.20 6.65 7.44
N ALA A 38 3.94 6.91 6.36
CA ALA A 38 4.84 5.92 5.75
C ALA A 38 5.90 5.39 6.74
N GLU A 39 6.51 6.28 7.52
CA GLU A 39 7.51 5.87 8.51
C GLU A 39 6.90 5.06 9.66
N GLU A 40 5.67 5.37 10.05
CA GLU A 40 4.93 4.59 11.05
C GLU A 40 4.62 3.19 10.54
N LEU A 41 4.18 3.06 9.28
CA LEU A 41 3.94 1.76 8.66
C LEU A 41 5.21 0.89 8.65
N LYS A 42 6.36 1.46 8.28
CA LYS A 42 7.65 0.75 8.29
C LYS A 42 8.08 0.30 9.69
N ARG A 43 7.77 1.10 10.72
CA ARG A 43 8.09 0.81 12.12
C ARG A 43 7.12 -0.17 12.76
N THR A 44 5.92 -0.32 12.21
CA THR A 44 4.91 -1.24 12.74
C THR A 44 5.39 -2.68 12.54
N LEU A 45 5.85 -3.30 13.62
CA LEU A 45 6.29 -4.70 13.60
C LEU A 45 5.12 -5.59 13.13
N ASN A 46 5.43 -6.59 12.30
CA ASN A 46 4.50 -7.63 11.84
C ASN A 46 3.39 -7.19 10.86
N VAL A 47 3.50 -6.05 10.17
CA VAL A 47 2.55 -5.73 9.08
C VAL A 47 2.79 -6.56 7.82
N LEU A 48 4.01 -7.04 7.58
CA LEU A 48 4.30 -7.92 6.44
C LEU A 48 3.41 -9.17 6.46
N ASN A 49 2.94 -9.57 5.29
CA ASN A 49 1.99 -10.68 5.08
C ASN A 49 0.61 -10.49 5.72
N LYS A 50 0.31 -9.34 6.33
CA LYS A 50 -1.04 -8.99 6.79
C LYS A 50 -1.81 -8.29 5.68
N ASN A 51 -3.13 -8.30 5.78
CA ASN A 51 -3.94 -7.46 4.92
C ASN A 51 -3.98 -6.05 5.52
N LEU A 52 -3.78 -5.07 4.67
CA LEU A 52 -3.82 -3.66 5.00
C LEU A 52 -4.90 -3.00 4.14
N LYS A 53 -5.57 -2.03 4.74
CA LYS A 53 -6.32 -0.99 4.06
C LYS A 53 -5.49 0.29 4.15
N VAL A 54 -5.08 0.84 3.02
CA VAL A 54 -4.22 2.03 2.92
C VAL A 54 -4.94 3.10 2.13
N THR A 55 -4.97 4.32 2.64
CA THR A 55 -5.50 5.49 1.95
C THR A 55 -4.36 6.47 1.68
N GLY A 56 -4.34 7.01 0.47
CA GLY A 56 -3.40 8.06 0.07
C GLY A 56 -3.52 8.42 -1.40
N ASN A 57 -2.56 9.21 -1.87
CA ASN A 57 -2.49 9.69 -3.25
C ASN A 57 -1.73 8.69 -4.12
N LEU A 58 -2.33 8.34 -5.25
CA LEU A 58 -1.74 7.51 -6.28
C LEU A 58 -0.77 8.35 -7.11
N HIS A 59 0.47 7.89 -7.16
CA HIS A 59 1.50 8.41 -8.04
C HIS A 59 1.64 7.49 -9.26
N PRO A 60 1.77 8.07 -10.47
CA PRO A 60 1.90 7.28 -11.69
C PRO A 60 3.13 6.36 -11.64
N SER A 61 3.00 5.21 -12.28
CA SER A 61 4.13 4.31 -12.54
C SER A 61 5.15 4.99 -13.46
N HIS A 62 6.42 4.65 -13.26
CA HIS A 62 7.50 4.97 -14.19
C HIS A 62 7.96 3.70 -14.89
N VAL A 63 8.68 3.84 -16.02
CA VAL A 63 9.12 2.72 -16.89
C VAL A 63 9.77 1.55 -16.14
N ASN A 64 10.41 1.81 -15.00
CA ASN A 64 11.09 0.79 -14.18
C ASN A 64 10.51 0.66 -12.75
N ARG A 65 9.31 1.18 -12.48
CA ARG A 65 8.72 1.12 -11.13
C ARG A 65 7.20 0.99 -11.16
N PRO A 66 6.63 0.05 -10.39
CA PRO A 66 5.18 -0.01 -10.19
C PRO A 66 4.64 1.31 -9.64
N PRO A 67 3.33 1.59 -9.79
CA PRO A 67 2.73 2.81 -9.28
C PRO A 67 2.90 2.93 -7.76
N GLY A 68 3.09 4.17 -7.31
CA GLY A 68 3.28 4.49 -5.89
C GLY A 68 1.96 4.90 -5.24
N LEU A 69 1.77 4.57 -3.97
CA LEU A 69 0.67 5.04 -3.14
C LEU A 69 1.24 5.64 -1.86
N THR A 70 0.92 6.91 -1.58
CA THR A 70 1.28 7.50 -0.29
C THR A 70 0.55 6.81 0.84
N VAL A 71 1.18 6.76 2.00
CA VAL A 71 0.59 6.18 3.21
C VAL A 71 0.12 7.34 4.09
N ASP A 72 -1.05 7.88 3.77
CA ASP A 72 -1.65 8.92 4.60
C ASP A 72 -2.38 8.27 5.78
N GLU A 73 -3.13 7.21 5.54
CA GLU A 73 -3.75 6.40 6.57
C GLU A 73 -3.59 4.92 6.27
N PHE A 74 -3.46 4.09 7.32
CA PHE A 74 -3.46 2.65 7.15
C PHE A 74 -4.10 1.96 8.34
N GLN A 75 -4.67 0.78 8.08
CA GLN A 75 -5.25 -0.11 9.08
C GLN A 75 -4.91 -1.55 8.74
N VAL A 76 -4.55 -2.35 9.75
CA VAL A 76 -4.43 -3.80 9.60
C VAL A 76 -5.82 -4.40 9.64
N VAL A 77 -6.22 -5.11 8.60
CA VAL A 77 -7.52 -5.78 8.49
C VAL A 77 -7.35 -7.28 8.66
N ASN A 78 -8.13 -7.88 9.57
CA ASN A 78 -8.21 -9.33 9.68
C ASN A 78 -9.26 -9.85 8.70
N LEU A 79 -8.90 -10.84 7.86
CA LEU A 79 -9.83 -11.50 6.94
C LEU A 79 -10.94 -12.30 7.65
N LYS A 80 -11.05 -12.24 8.99
CA LYS A 80 -12.14 -12.86 9.74
C LYS A 80 -13.39 -11.98 9.81
N ASP A 81 -13.32 -10.73 9.36
CA ASP A 81 -14.42 -9.75 9.48
C ASP A 81 -15.24 -9.58 8.18
N VAL A 82 -15.09 -10.46 7.20
CA VAL A 82 -16.01 -10.55 6.05
C VAL A 82 -16.88 -11.79 6.28
N LYS A 83 -18.04 -11.57 6.90
CA LYS A 83 -19.08 -12.58 7.11
C LYS A 83 -20.26 -12.32 6.19
#